data_AF-A0A7C6M9A6-F1
#
_entry.id   AF-A0A7C6M9A6-F1
#
_cell.length_a   1.000
_cell.length_b   1.000
_cell.length_c   1.000
_cell.angle_alpha   90.00
_cell.angle_beta   90.00
_cell.angle_gamma   90.00
#
_symmetry.space_group_name_H-M   'P 1'
#
loop_
_entity.id
_entity.type
_entity.pdbx_description
1 polymer ?
#
loop_
_entity_poly.entity_id
_entity_poly.type
_entity_poly.pdbx_seq_one_letter_code
_entity_poly.pdbx_strand_id
1 'polypeptide(L)'
;MSAKKQTVSVGRMTIDRSREIKAVFIDLLSGSGEAVLDFEKTEEIDLAGIQLLVALFREATQKGVTLRCRGRLNDRVISRLRIFGLCDEACGTAEGLGETLGSLF
;
A
#
# COMPACT_ATOMS: atom_id res chain seq x y z
N MET A 1 17.60 5.53 -20.04
CA MET A 1 16.43 6.26 -19.48
C MET A 1 16.32 5.88 -18.02
N SER A 2 16.37 6.84 -17.10
CA SER A 2 16.28 6.56 -15.66
C SER A 2 14.83 6.17 -15.33
N ALA A 3 14.61 5.00 -14.72
CA ALA A 3 13.28 4.59 -14.29
C ALA A 3 12.75 5.64 -13.30
N LYS A 4 11.63 6.27 -13.65
CA LYS A 4 11.06 7.34 -12.82
C LYS A 4 10.36 6.69 -11.64
N LYS A 5 10.99 6.76 -10.47
CA LYS A 5 10.44 6.26 -9.21
C LYS A 5 9.20 7.07 -8.82
N GLN A 6 8.02 6.49 -9.00
CA GLN A 6 6.76 7.15 -8.67
C GLN A 6 6.44 6.90 -7.19
N THR A 7 6.22 7.95 -6.43
CA THR A 7 5.86 7.86 -5.00
C THR A 7 4.49 8.48 -4.81
N VAL A 8 3.62 7.78 -4.08
CA VAL A 8 2.33 8.33 -3.67
C VAL A 8 2.09 8.12 -2.20
N SER A 9 1.39 9.06 -1.57
CA SER A 9 0.95 8.97 -0.19
C SER A 9 -0.55 9.16 -0.13
N VAL A 10 -1.21 8.38 0.71
CA VAL A 10 -2.67 8.41 0.88
C VAL A 10 -2.98 8.64 2.35
N GLY A 11 -3.73 9.71 2.63
CA GLY A 11 -4.08 10.10 4.00
C GLY A 11 -5.04 9.14 4.67
N ARG A 12 -6.21 8.91 4.07
CA ARG A 12 -7.22 7.99 4.61
C ARG A 12 -7.57 6.95 3.57
N MET A 13 -7.38 5.68 3.93
CA MET A 13 -7.68 4.50 3.11
C MET A 13 -8.99 3.85 3.57
N THR A 14 -10.09 4.54 3.33
CA THR A 14 -11.43 4.15 3.80
C THR A 14 -12.41 3.98 2.64
N ILE A 15 -13.52 3.28 2.89
CA ILE A 15 -14.53 2.94 1.87
C ILE A 15 -15.08 4.16 1.12
N ASP A 16 -15.31 5.28 1.81
CA ASP A 16 -15.78 6.54 1.25
C ASP A 16 -14.77 7.19 0.28
N ARG A 17 -13.49 6.82 0.40
CA ARG A 17 -12.38 7.30 -0.44
C ARG A 17 -11.93 6.29 -1.49
N SER A 18 -12.49 5.07 -1.49
CA SER A 18 -12.02 3.93 -2.26
C SER A 18 -11.90 4.20 -3.76
N ARG A 19 -12.84 4.95 -4.35
CA ARG A 19 -12.82 5.32 -5.77
C ARG A 19 -11.60 6.18 -6.13
N GLU A 20 -11.31 7.19 -5.31
CA GLU A 20 -10.18 8.09 -5.52
C GLU A 20 -8.86 7.35 -5.34
N ILE A 21 -8.76 6.51 -4.30
CA ILE A 21 -7.56 5.72 -4.01
C ILE A 21 -7.28 4.74 -5.15
N LYS A 22 -8.31 4.08 -5.68
CA LYS A 22 -8.16 3.18 -6.81
C LYS A 22 -7.57 3.90 -8.03
N ALA A 23 -8.04 5.11 -8.34
CA ALA A 23 -7.49 5.90 -9.45
C ALA A 23 -6.01 6.21 -9.19
N VAL A 24 -5.68 6.66 -7.99
CA VAL A 24 -4.29 6.92 -7.56
C VAL A 24 -3.40 5.67 -7.71
N PHE A 25 -3.90 4.49 -7.36
CA PHE A 25 -3.16 3.22 -7.46
C PHE A 25 -2.96 2.79 -8.92
N ILE A 26 -3.96 2.97 -9.78
CA ILE A 26 -3.82 2.72 -11.22
C ILE A 26 -2.75 3.64 -11.81
N ASP A 27 -2.78 4.93 -11.45
CA ASP A 27 -1.79 5.91 -11.91
C ASP A 27 -0.40 5.60 -11.36
N LEU A 28 -0.29 5.13 -10.12
CA LEU A 28 0.97 4.67 -9.51
C LEU A 28 1.62 3.53 -10.31
N LEU A 29 0.81 2.61 -10.84
CA LEU A 29 1.25 1.48 -11.63
C LEU A 29 1.36 1.76 -13.14
N SER A 30 1.11 3.00 -13.58
CA SER A 30 1.20 3.37 -15.00
C SER A 30 2.65 3.52 -15.50
N GLY A 31 3.60 3.70 -14.59
CA GLY A 31 5.02 3.81 -14.90
C GLY A 31 5.74 2.46 -15.07
N SER A 32 6.94 2.49 -15.65
CA SER A 32 7.81 1.32 -15.77
C SER A 32 8.86 1.29 -14.66
N GLY A 33 8.95 0.18 -13.93
CA GLY A 33 10.06 -0.11 -13.01
C GLY A 33 9.65 -0.18 -11.54
N GLU A 34 9.70 0.95 -10.83
CA GLU A 34 9.54 1.00 -9.38
C GLU A 34 8.48 2.02 -8.95
N ALA A 35 7.61 1.58 -8.04
CA ALA A 35 6.59 2.39 -7.39
C ALA A 35 6.78 2.36 -5.87
N VAL A 36 6.44 3.45 -5.19
CA VAL A 36 6.50 3.56 -3.73
C VAL A 36 5.17 4.04 -3.19
N LEU A 37 4.62 3.28 -2.25
CA LEU A 37 3.51 3.70 -1.41
C LEU A 37 4.05 4.20 -0.06
N ASP A 38 3.82 5.48 0.22
CA ASP A 38 4.33 6.18 1.40
C ASP A 38 3.22 6.36 2.44
N PHE A 39 3.39 5.70 3.58
CA PHE A 39 2.44 5.67 4.69
C PHE A 39 2.64 6.79 5.71
N GLU A 40 3.64 7.67 5.55
CA GLU A 40 3.95 8.71 6.54
C GLU A 40 2.76 9.61 6.88
N LYS A 41 1.87 9.85 5.90
CA LYS A 41 0.66 10.65 6.07
C LYS A 41 -0.61 9.82 6.26
N THR A 42 -0.51 8.49 6.31
CA THR A 42 -1.67 7.63 6.47
C THR A 42 -2.17 7.71 7.90
N GLU A 43 -3.38 8.21 8.06
CA GLU A 43 -4.08 8.42 9.33
C GLU A 43 -4.97 7.23 9.69
N GLU A 44 -5.63 6.66 8.69
CA GLU A 44 -6.69 5.67 8.90
C GLU A 44 -6.77 4.67 7.74
N ILE A 45 -7.10 3.43 8.07
CA ILE A 45 -7.42 2.38 7.11
C ILE A 45 -8.61 1.54 7.61
N ASP A 46 -9.49 1.14 6.70
CA ASP A 46 -10.54 0.15 6.94
C ASP A 46 -10.38 -1.09 6.04
N LEU A 47 -11.37 -2.00 6.08
CA LEU A 47 -11.33 -3.21 5.28
C LEU A 47 -11.26 -2.92 3.77
N ALA A 48 -11.93 -1.89 3.28
CA ALA A 48 -11.91 -1.53 1.86
C ALA A 48 -10.53 -0.99 1.45
N GLY A 49 -9.90 -0.19 2.32
CA GLY A 49 -8.51 0.23 2.15
C GLY A 49 -7.54 -0.96 2.07
N ILE A 50 -7.70 -1.95 2.95
CA ILE A 50 -6.89 -3.18 2.93
C ILE A 50 -7.10 -3.97 1.64
N GLN A 51 -8.35 -4.14 1.21
CA GLN A 51 -8.66 -4.81 -0.05
C GLN A 51 -8.02 -4.10 -1.25
N LEU A 52 -7.98 -2.76 -1.24
CA LEU A 52 -7.27 -1.97 -2.25
C LEU A 52 -5.75 -2.18 -2.21
N LEU A 53 -5.14 -2.27 -1.02
CA LEU A 53 -3.71 -2.59 -0.90
C LEU A 53 -3.39 -3.97 -1.48
N VAL A 54 -4.17 -4.99 -1.12
CA VAL A 54 -4.02 -6.34 -1.67
C VAL A 54 -4.16 -6.34 -3.19
N ALA A 55 -5.17 -5.64 -3.72
CA ALA A 55 -5.37 -5.51 -5.16
C ALA A 55 -4.20 -4.78 -5.86
N LEU A 56 -3.68 -3.72 -5.25
CA LEU A 56 -2.53 -2.97 -5.75
C LEU A 56 -1.28 -3.86 -5.85
N PHE A 57 -0.96 -4.62 -4.81
CA PHE A 57 0.20 -5.52 -4.81
C PHE A 57 0.07 -6.62 -5.86
N ARG A 58 -1.11 -7.25 -5.96
CA ARG A 58 -1.40 -8.23 -7.01
C ARG A 58 -1.19 -7.65 -8.41
N GLU A 59 -1.71 -6.45 -8.65
CA GLU A 59 -1.61 -5.80 -9.96
C GLU A 59 -0.17 -5.36 -10.26
N ALA A 60 0.59 -4.90 -9.27
CA ALA A 60 2.01 -4.57 -9.41
C ALA A 60 2.82 -5.80 -9.85
N THR A 61 2.62 -6.95 -9.20
CA THR A 61 3.26 -8.23 -9.57
C THR A 61 2.89 -8.63 -11.01
N GLN A 62 1.61 -8.57 -11.38
CA GLN A 62 1.15 -8.90 -12.74
C GLN A 62 1.74 -7.99 -13.82
N LYS A 63 2.04 -6.73 -13.50
CA LYS A 63 2.64 -5.75 -14.42
C LYS A 63 4.18 -5.73 -14.38
N GLY A 64 4.81 -6.53 -13.51
CA GLY A 64 6.26 -6.50 -13.30
C GLY A 64 6.76 -5.17 -12.70
N VAL A 65 5.91 -4.45 -11.97
CA VAL A 65 6.28 -3.22 -11.26
C VAL A 65 6.73 -3.59 -9.85
N THR A 66 7.95 -3.21 -9.48
CA THR A 66 8.44 -3.37 -8.11
C THR A 66 7.77 -2.32 -7.21
N LEU A 67 6.79 -2.75 -6.41
CA LEU A 67 6.14 -1.89 -5.43
C LEU A 67 6.84 -2.00 -4.07
N ARG A 68 7.21 -0.87 -3.48
CA ARG A 68 7.76 -0.79 -2.13
C ARG A 68 6.86 0.04 -1.23
N CYS A 69 6.83 -0.30 0.04
CA CYS A 69 6.18 0.52 1.07
C CYS A 69 7.25 1.22 1.91
N ARG A 70 6.98 2.44 2.37
CA ARG A 70 7.86 3.17 3.28
C ARG A 70 7.07 4.07 4.24
N GLY A 71 7.78 4.62 5.22
CA GLY A 71 7.23 5.59 6.16
C GLY A 71 6.70 4.93 7.43
N ARG A 72 6.27 5.75 8.38
CA ARG A 72 5.77 5.24 9.66
C ARG A 72 4.29 4.87 9.60
N LEU A 73 3.97 3.65 10.05
CA LEU A 73 2.59 3.29 10.36
C LEU A 73 2.22 3.86 11.73
N ASN A 74 1.10 4.57 11.81
CA ASN A 74 0.58 5.02 13.10
C ASN A 74 -0.15 3.86 13.83
N ASP A 75 -0.36 4.01 15.15
CA ASP A 75 -0.93 2.96 16.00
C ASP A 75 -2.35 2.55 15.60
N ARG A 76 -3.15 3.48 15.09
CA ARG A 76 -4.51 3.20 14.59
C ARG A 76 -4.47 2.31 13.35
N VAL A 77 -3.56 2.59 12.42
CA VAL A 77 -3.35 1.80 11.20
C VAL A 77 -2.84 0.41 11.58
N ILE A 78 -1.82 0.31 12.44
CA ILE A 78 -1.27 -0.97 12.92
C ILE A 78 -2.38 -1.82 13.59
N SER A 79 -3.18 -1.21 14.47
CA SER A 79 -4.26 -1.91 15.16
C SER A 79 -5.30 -2.48 14.19
N ARG A 80 -5.63 -1.73 13.13
CA ARG A 80 -6.57 -2.20 12.10
C ARG A 80 -5.97 -3.34 11.28
N LEU A 81 -4.73 -3.22 10.82
CA LEU A 81 -4.05 -4.29 10.08
C LEU A 81 -4.01 -5.60 10.87
N ARG A 82 -3.77 -5.52 12.20
CA ARG A 82 -3.84 -6.67 13.12
C ARG A 82 -5.23 -7.29 13.22
N ILE A 83 -6.26 -6.46 13.42
CA ILE A 83 -7.65 -6.94 13.51
C ILE A 83 -8.06 -7.74 12.27
N PHE A 84 -7.59 -7.33 11.09
CA PHE A 84 -7.91 -8.00 9.83
C PHE A 84 -6.96 -9.15 9.48
N GLY A 85 -6.05 -9.53 10.38
CA GLY A 85 -5.12 -10.64 10.19
C GLY A 85 -4.11 -10.44 9.07
N LEU A 86 -3.91 -9.18 8.64
CA LEU A 86 -2.96 -8.86 7.58
C LEU A 86 -1.51 -8.85 8.10
N CYS A 87 -1.35 -8.69 9.41
CA CYS A 87 -0.08 -8.42 10.04
C CYS A 87 -0.08 -8.84 11.51
N ASP A 88 0.93 -9.62 11.92
CA ASP A 88 1.21 -9.95 13.32
C ASP A 88 2.23 -8.95 13.91
N GLU A 89 3.09 -9.35 14.85
CA GLU A 89 4.11 -8.47 15.46
C GLU A 89 5.11 -7.90 14.42
N ALA A 90 5.31 -8.59 13.29
CA ALA A 90 6.33 -8.27 12.28
C ALA A 90 6.01 -7.04 11.40
N CYS A 91 4.75 -6.61 11.25
CA CYS A 91 4.43 -5.42 10.45
C CYS A 91 4.40 -4.12 11.26
N GLY A 92 5.31 -3.95 12.21
CA GLY A 92 5.47 -2.66 12.89
C GLY A 92 5.86 -1.51 11.94
N THR A 93 6.28 -1.82 10.71
CA THR A 93 6.78 -0.89 9.71
C THR A 93 6.02 -1.00 8.39
N ALA A 94 6.02 0.08 7.60
CA ALA A 94 5.44 0.06 6.27
C ALA A 94 6.18 -0.91 5.35
N GLU A 95 7.50 -1.01 5.47
CA GLU A 95 8.34 -1.96 4.75
C GLU A 95 7.89 -3.41 5.01
N GLY A 96 7.71 -3.79 6.28
CA GLY A 96 7.26 -5.13 6.66
C GLY A 96 5.84 -5.44 6.19
N LEU A 97 4.94 -4.44 6.19
CA LEU A 97 3.63 -4.56 5.55
C LEU A 97 3.76 -4.83 4.04
N GLY A 98 4.66 -4.12 3.36
CA GLY A 98 4.93 -4.30 1.94
C GLY A 98 5.49 -5.68 1.62
N GLU A 99 6.40 -6.20 2.44
CA GLU A 99 6.93 -7.56 2.32
C GLU A 99 5.82 -8.60 2.51
N THR A 100 4.97 -8.42 3.52
CA THR A 100 3.84 -9.32 3.80
C THR A 100 2.88 -9.36 2.62
N LEU A 101 2.45 -8.20 2.12
CA LEU A 101 1.56 -8.10 0.97
C LEU A 101 2.19 -8.64 -0.32
N GLY A 102 3.48 -8.38 -0.53
CA GLY A 102 4.24 -8.88 -1.67
C GLY A 102 4.39 -10.40 -1.67
N SER A 103 4.49 -11.03 -0.50
CA SER A 103 4.60 -12.49 -0.40
C SER A 103 3.32 -13.26 -0.78
N LEU A 104 2.18 -12.56 -0.91
CA LEU A 104 0.90 -13.17 -1.28
C LEU A 104 0.79 -13.47 -2.80
N PHE A 105 1.67 -12.93 -3.64
CA PHE A 105 1.59 -12.97 -5.11
C PHE A 105 2.94 -13.19 -5.78
#